data_AF-H2E849-F1
#
_entry.id   AF-H2E849-F1
#
_cell.length_a   1.000
_cell.length_b   1.000
_cell.length_c   1.000
_cell.angle_alpha   90.00
_cell.angle_beta   90.00
_cell.angle_gamma   90.00
#
_symmetry.space_group_name_H-M   'P 1'
#
loop_
_entity.id
_entity.type
_entity.pdbx_description
1 polymer ?
#
loop_
_entity_poly.entity_id
_entity_poly.type
_entity_poly.pdbx_seq_one_letter_code
_entity_poly.pdbx_strand_id
1 'polypeptide(L)'
;FRRHFIQDNRGWNPYLLLGAGYQRSEEEFDNTPNVNSPGERKKGGFAAKVGAGLQTTFRSRVAVRAEVAYRGDHDKDSVRQPVAGVAAPSSKKWFGDTLASIGVVIPFGPAASSPTPPPAPPAPTPPPPPPAPSCAELDSDGDGVNDCDDKCPNSQPGQTIGPDGCPVPVSIDLKGVNFDFDKSKLR
;
A
#
# COMPACT_ATOMS: atom_id res chain seq x y z
N PHE A 1 25.34 -12.06 0.81
CA PHE A 1 24.38 -10.95 0.71
C PHE A 1 23.84 -10.83 -0.73
N ARG A 2 22.52 -10.74 -0.89
CA ARG A 2 21.87 -10.44 -2.18
C ARG A 2 20.98 -9.21 -2.01
N ARG A 3 21.09 -8.25 -2.92
CA ARG A 3 20.27 -7.03 -2.94
C ARG A 3 19.44 -6.99 -4.20
N HIS A 4 18.12 -7.08 -4.05
CA HIS A 4 17.16 -7.01 -5.16
C HIS A 4 16.68 -5.58 -5.39
N PHE A 5 16.47 -5.22 -6.66
CA PHE A 5 15.89 -3.96 -7.09
C PHE A 5 14.45 -4.20 -7.56
N ILE A 6 13.52 -4.15 -6.61
CA ILE A 6 12.10 -4.46 -6.84
C ILE A 6 11.37 -3.19 -7.30
N GLN A 7 10.48 -3.31 -8.28
CA GLN A 7 9.57 -2.24 -8.73
C GLN A 7 8.16 -2.82 -8.87
N ASP A 8 7.14 -2.04 -8.47
CA ASP A 8 5.74 -2.51 -8.40
C ASP A 8 5.16 -2.96 -9.75
N ASN A 9 5.66 -2.42 -10.85
CA ASN A 9 5.19 -2.75 -12.21
C ASN A 9 6.11 -3.73 -12.96
N ARG A 10 6.97 -4.47 -12.26
CA ARG A 10 7.95 -5.38 -12.88
C ARG A 10 7.94 -6.75 -12.23
N GLY A 11 7.55 -7.77 -13.00
CA GLY A 11 7.52 -9.18 -12.56
C GLY A 11 8.89 -9.85 -12.43
N TRP A 12 9.98 -9.17 -12.81
CA TRP A 12 11.35 -9.65 -12.70
C TRP A 12 12.22 -8.69 -11.90
N ASN A 13 12.97 -9.24 -10.95
CA ASN A 13 13.74 -8.47 -9.98
C ASN A 13 15.24 -8.68 -10.25
N PRO A 14 15.95 -7.71 -10.84
CA PRO A 14 17.40 -7.77 -10.92
C PRO A 14 18.00 -7.68 -9.52
N TYR A 15 19.12 -8.35 -9.29
CA TYR A 15 19.84 -8.30 -8.02
C TYR A 15 21.36 -8.36 -8.20
N LEU A 16 22.06 -7.81 -7.22
CA LEU A 16 23.50 -7.99 -7.04
C LEU A 16 23.77 -8.99 -5.92
N LEU A 17 24.83 -9.78 -6.09
CA LEU A 17 25.33 -10.77 -5.16
C LEU A 17 26.74 -10.41 -4.73
N LEU A 18 26.98 -10.46 -3.43
CA LEU A 18 28.30 -10.53 -2.82
C LEU A 18 28.29 -11.60 -1.74
N GLY A 19 29.24 -12.53 -1.75
CA GLY A 19 29.34 -13.59 -0.77
C GLY A 19 30.80 -13.93 -0.47
N ALA A 20 31.05 -14.37 0.75
CA ALA A 20 32.30 -15.02 1.14
C ALA A 20 31.92 -16.30 1.88
N GLY A 21 32.74 -17.33 1.75
CA GLY A 21 32.49 -18.64 2.35
C GLY A 21 33.77 -19.46 2.47
N TYR A 22 33.66 -20.58 3.17
CA TYR A 22 34.71 -21.57 3.28
C TYR A 22 34.27 -22.83 2.52
N GLN A 23 35.10 -23.32 1.61
CA GLN A 23 34.85 -24.53 0.83
C GLN A 23 35.83 -25.60 1.26
N ARG A 24 35.32 -26.79 1.61
CA ARG A 24 36.11 -27.99 1.86
C ARG A 24 36.07 -28.87 0.61
N SER A 25 37.24 -29.27 0.13
CA SER A 25 37.44 -30.21 -0.97
C SER A 25 38.07 -31.49 -0.43
N GLU A 26 37.55 -32.62 -0.89
CA GLU A 26 38.11 -33.95 -0.66
C GLU A 26 38.28 -34.59 -2.04
N GLU A 27 39.53 -34.91 -2.38
CA GLU A 27 39.92 -35.48 -3.66
C GLU A 27 40.59 -36.82 -3.43
N GLU A 28 40.18 -37.81 -4.20
CA GLU A 28 40.77 -39.14 -4.26
C GLU A 28 41.28 -39.35 -5.68
N PHE A 29 42.54 -39.70 -5.86
CA PHE A 29 43.14 -39.92 -7.18
C PHE A 29 43.98 -41.18 -7.22
N ASP A 30 44.02 -41.81 -8.40
CA ASP A 30 44.86 -42.98 -8.61
C ASP A 30 46.33 -42.56 -8.65
N ASN A 31 47.12 -43.18 -7.78
CA ASN A 31 48.55 -42.91 -7.64
C ASN A 31 49.40 -43.99 -8.31
N THR A 32 48.83 -44.80 -9.22
CA THR A 32 49.58 -45.83 -9.97
C THR A 32 50.82 -45.23 -10.65
N PRO A 33 52.01 -45.86 -10.50
CA PRO A 33 52.29 -47.22 -9.99
C PRO A 33 52.61 -47.33 -8.48
N ASN A 34 52.30 -46.33 -7.65
CA ASN A 34 52.54 -46.37 -6.20
C ASN A 34 51.63 -47.40 -5.50
N VAL A 35 52.20 -48.25 -4.64
CA VAL A 35 51.47 -49.30 -3.88
C VAL A 35 50.54 -48.73 -2.79
N ASN A 36 50.75 -47.48 -2.37
CA ASN A 36 49.82 -46.73 -1.53
C ASN A 36 48.85 -45.93 -2.43
N SER A 37 47.88 -46.64 -3.02
CA SER A 37 46.73 -46.09 -3.73
C SER A 37 45.45 -46.54 -3.01
N PRO A 38 44.42 -45.70 -2.87
CA PRO A 38 44.30 -44.35 -3.43
C PRO A 38 45.09 -43.27 -2.67
N GLY A 39 45.51 -42.23 -3.39
CA GLY A 39 46.02 -41.01 -2.77
C GLY A 39 44.87 -40.11 -2.35
N GLU A 40 44.77 -39.76 -1.06
CA GLU A 40 43.75 -38.83 -0.54
C GLU A 40 44.32 -37.42 -0.35
N ARG A 41 43.52 -36.40 -0.70
CA ARG A 41 43.78 -35.00 -0.34
C ARG A 41 42.53 -34.35 0.23
N LYS A 42 42.68 -33.76 1.42
CA LYS A 42 41.62 -33.00 2.11
C LYS A 42 42.13 -31.59 2.36
N LYS A 43 41.50 -30.60 1.74
CA LYS A 43 41.85 -29.18 1.93
C LYS A 43 40.61 -28.33 2.04
N GLY A 44 40.73 -27.20 2.72
CA GLY A 44 39.71 -26.17 2.69
C GLY A 44 40.32 -24.82 2.41
N GLY A 45 39.53 -23.97 1.77
CA GLY A 45 39.93 -22.64 1.33
C GLY A 45 38.81 -21.64 1.48
N PHE A 46 39.19 -20.36 1.62
CA PHE A 46 38.23 -19.27 1.54
C PHE A 46 37.91 -18.97 0.08
N ALA A 47 36.63 -18.75 -0.20
CA ALA A 47 36.12 -18.33 -1.48
C ALA A 47 35.28 -17.06 -1.33
N ALA A 48 35.39 -16.18 -2.31
CA ALA A 48 34.55 -15.00 -2.47
C ALA A 48 33.79 -15.10 -3.79
N LYS A 49 32.59 -14.54 -3.83
CA LYS A 49 31.70 -14.55 -5.00
C LYS A 49 31.08 -13.18 -5.18
N VAL A 50 31.13 -12.67 -6.40
CA VAL A 50 30.43 -11.46 -6.83
C VAL A 50 29.63 -11.77 -8.08
N GLY A 51 28.42 -11.26 -8.19
CA GLY A 51 27.60 -11.56 -9.36
C GLY A 51 26.36 -10.71 -9.47
N ALA A 52 25.64 -10.95 -10.56
CA ALA A 52 24.36 -10.33 -10.84
C ALA A 52 23.39 -11.38 -11.36
N GLY A 53 22.11 -11.14 -11.16
CA GLY A 53 21.10 -12.06 -11.65
C GLY A 53 19.71 -11.45 -11.72
N LEU A 54 18.79 -12.24 -12.25
CA LEU A 54 17.38 -11.92 -12.38
C LEU A 54 16.59 -12.95 -11.58
N GLN A 55 15.58 -12.51 -10.84
CA GLN A 55 14.66 -13.40 -10.14
C GLN A 55 13.21 -13.03 -10.48
N THR A 56 12.47 -13.97 -11.04
CA THR A 56 11.02 -13.84 -11.29
C THR A 56 10.26 -14.63 -10.23
N THR A 57 9.19 -14.05 -9.69
CA THR A 57 8.32 -14.71 -8.70
C THR A 57 6.96 -14.96 -9.35
N PHE A 58 6.52 -16.22 -9.37
CA PHE A 58 5.22 -16.61 -9.87
C PHE A 58 4.15 -16.49 -8.79
N ARG A 59 2.87 -16.46 -9.20
CA ARG A 59 1.71 -16.37 -8.29
C ARG A 59 1.71 -17.42 -7.17
N SER A 60 2.31 -18.59 -7.42
CA SER A 60 2.35 -19.73 -6.49
C SER A 60 3.54 -19.71 -5.50
N ARG A 61 4.13 -18.54 -5.21
CA ARG A 61 5.33 -18.37 -4.34
C ARG A 61 6.61 -19.07 -4.83
N VAL A 62 6.55 -19.77 -5.95
CA VAL A 62 7.74 -20.31 -6.63
C VAL A 62 8.43 -19.17 -7.34
N ALA A 63 9.76 -19.10 -7.23
CA ALA A 63 10.57 -18.17 -8.00
C ALA A 63 11.57 -18.91 -8.88
N VAL A 64 11.88 -18.34 -10.04
CA VAL A 64 13.00 -18.78 -10.89
C VAL A 64 14.09 -17.73 -10.85
N ARG A 65 15.34 -18.18 -10.72
CA ARG A 65 16.53 -17.35 -10.62
C ARG A 65 17.49 -17.71 -11.74
N ALA A 66 17.93 -16.70 -12.48
CA ALA A 66 19.13 -16.75 -13.30
C ALA A 66 20.24 -15.95 -12.60
N GLU A 67 21.47 -16.46 -12.56
CA GLU A 67 22.62 -15.81 -11.92
C GLU A 67 23.87 -16.03 -12.77
N VAL A 68 24.60 -14.95 -13.05
CA VAL A 68 25.98 -14.98 -13.55
C VAL A 68 26.87 -14.40 -12.46
N ALA A 69 27.91 -15.13 -12.09
CA ALA A 69 28.78 -14.72 -11.00
C ALA A 69 30.22 -15.14 -11.23
N TYR A 70 31.13 -14.30 -10.77
CA TYR A 70 32.53 -14.62 -10.66
C TYR A 70 32.82 -15.11 -9.24
N ARG A 71 33.43 -16.28 -9.13
CA ARG A 71 33.97 -16.80 -7.87
C ARG A 71 35.48 -16.74 -7.94
N GLY A 72 36.11 -16.29 -6.87
CA GLY A 72 37.53 -16.41 -6.64
C GLY A 72 37.77 -17.17 -5.35
N ASP A 73 38.70 -18.11 -5.35
CA ASP A 73 39.11 -18.85 -4.16
C ASP A 73 40.64 -18.86 -4.01
N HIS A 74 41.04 -19.04 -2.76
CA HIS A 74 42.43 -19.07 -2.36
C HIS A 74 42.96 -20.51 -2.36
N ASP A 75 42.95 -21.16 -3.51
CA ASP A 75 43.67 -22.42 -3.71
C ASP A 75 45.16 -22.15 -3.94
N LYS A 76 46.01 -22.83 -3.16
CA LYS A 76 47.47 -22.67 -3.14
C LYS A 76 48.19 -23.77 -3.93
N ASP A 77 47.49 -24.82 -4.36
CA ASP A 77 48.13 -26.02 -4.89
C ASP A 77 47.40 -26.57 -6.13
N SER A 78 47.31 -25.77 -7.18
CA SER A 78 46.97 -26.29 -8.52
C SER A 78 48.18 -27.08 -9.06
N VAL A 79 48.25 -28.37 -8.72
CA VAL A 79 49.23 -29.28 -9.31
C VAL A 79 48.70 -29.72 -10.68
N ARG A 80 49.20 -29.11 -11.76
CA ARG A 80 49.23 -29.84 -13.04
C ARG A 80 50.25 -30.95 -12.87
N GLN A 81 49.82 -32.20 -13.07
CA GLN A 81 50.72 -33.35 -13.09
C GLN A 81 51.90 -33.01 -14.02
N PRO A 82 53.15 -32.99 -13.52
CA PRO A 82 54.28 -32.66 -14.36
C PRO A 82 54.38 -33.72 -15.45
N VAL A 83 54.15 -33.32 -16.70
CA VAL A 83 54.57 -34.13 -17.85
C VAL A 83 56.09 -34.19 -17.77
N ALA A 84 56.65 -35.40 -17.76
CA ALA A 84 58.08 -35.63 -17.55
C ALA A 84 58.93 -34.69 -18.40
N GLY A 85 59.70 -33.81 -17.73
CA GLY A 85 60.66 -32.90 -18.39
C GLY A 85 60.23 -31.43 -18.54
N VAL A 86 59.01 -31.04 -18.14
CA VAL A 86 58.58 -29.63 -18.20
C VAL A 86 58.35 -29.07 -16.80
N ALA A 87 59.12 -28.06 -16.41
CA ALA A 87 58.93 -27.35 -15.14
C ALA A 87 57.53 -26.74 -15.09
N ALA A 88 56.77 -27.04 -14.02
CA ALA A 88 55.46 -26.44 -13.81
C ALA A 88 55.62 -24.91 -13.67
N PRO A 89 54.91 -24.10 -14.48
CA PRO A 89 54.99 -22.65 -14.36
C PRO A 89 54.46 -22.18 -12.99
N SER A 90 55.07 -21.11 -12.47
CA SER A 90 54.89 -20.55 -11.13
C SER A 90 53.45 -20.56 -10.60
N SER A 91 53.30 -21.02 -9.35
CA SER A 91 52.05 -21.16 -8.62
C SER A 91 51.30 -19.83 -8.49
N LYS A 92 50.17 -19.70 -9.19
CA LYS A 92 49.20 -18.63 -8.93
C LYS A 92 48.49 -18.94 -7.62
N LYS A 93 48.54 -18.01 -6.66
CA LYS A 93 47.97 -18.13 -5.30
C LYS A 93 46.45 -17.90 -5.23
N TRP A 94 45.79 -17.85 -6.38
CA TRP A 94 44.36 -17.56 -6.49
C TRP A 94 43.82 -18.24 -7.75
N PHE A 95 42.65 -18.85 -7.60
CA PHE A 95 41.87 -19.39 -8.70
C PHE A 95 40.58 -18.60 -8.80
N GLY A 96 40.02 -18.49 -10.01
CA GLY A 96 38.70 -17.90 -10.17
C GLY A 96 38.02 -18.35 -11.44
N ASP A 97 36.71 -18.55 -11.32
CA ASP A 97 35.84 -19.11 -12.34
C ASP A 97 34.55 -18.30 -12.49
N THR A 98 34.00 -18.31 -13.70
CA THR A 98 32.70 -17.71 -14.01
C THR A 98 31.63 -18.79 -13.99
N LEU A 99 30.60 -18.57 -13.19
CA LEU A 99 29.48 -19.47 -12.97
C LEU A 99 28.22 -18.86 -13.59
N ALA A 100 27.57 -19.60 -14.47
CA ALA A 100 26.20 -19.32 -14.91
C ALA A 100 25.27 -20.38 -14.31
N SER A 101 24.15 -19.95 -13.73
CA SER A 101 23.19 -20.87 -13.11
C SER A 101 21.75 -20.44 -13.34
N ILE A 102 20.87 -21.43 -13.47
CA ILE A 102 19.42 -21.29 -13.48
C ILE A 102 18.89 -22.20 -12.37
N GLY A 103 18.02 -21.68 -11.50
CA GLY A 103 17.50 -22.44 -10.36
C GLY A 103 16.10 -22.03 -9.96
N VAL A 104 15.43 -22.92 -9.24
CA VAL A 104 14.11 -22.69 -8.64
C VAL A 104 14.29 -22.38 -7.16
N VAL A 105 13.55 -21.40 -6.65
CA VAL A 105 13.56 -20.98 -5.26
C VAL A 105 12.16 -21.14 -4.69
N ILE A 106 12.05 -21.96 -3.63
CA ILE A 106 10.79 -22.21 -2.92
C ILE A 106 10.96 -21.64 -1.51
N PRO A 107 10.30 -20.51 -1.18
CA PRO A 107 10.35 -19.95 0.16
C PRO A 107 9.51 -20.78 1.12
N PHE A 108 10.10 -21.21 2.23
CA PHE A 108 9.39 -21.87 3.32
C PHE A 108 8.93 -20.85 4.37
N GLY A 109 7.75 -21.10 4.96
CA GLY A 109 7.17 -20.26 6.00
C GLY A 109 5.97 -19.43 5.52
N PRO A 110 5.26 -18.77 6.47
CA PRO A 110 4.16 -17.87 6.14
C PRO A 110 4.63 -16.74 5.23
N ALA A 111 3.72 -16.15 4.44
CA ALA A 111 4.09 -14.93 3.71
C ALA A 111 4.54 -13.91 4.74
N ALA A 112 5.62 -13.19 4.44
CA ALA A 112 5.86 -11.93 5.11
C ALA A 112 4.57 -11.13 4.97
N SER A 113 3.86 -10.94 6.10
CA SER A 113 2.76 -10.00 6.18
C SER A 113 3.33 -8.68 5.68
N SER A 114 2.74 -8.13 4.62
CA SER A 114 3.03 -6.76 4.24
C SER A 114 2.92 -5.92 5.52
N PRO A 115 3.90 -5.03 5.81
CA PRO A 115 3.78 -4.15 6.96
C PRO A 115 2.42 -3.48 6.86
N THR A 116 1.60 -3.65 7.91
CA THR A 116 0.31 -2.98 8.00
C THR A 116 0.57 -1.52 7.64
N PRO A 117 -0.08 -0.97 6.60
CA PRO A 117 0.04 0.44 6.31
C PRO A 117 -0.16 1.20 7.62
N PRO A 118 0.67 2.20 7.95
CA PRO A 118 0.42 3.02 9.12
C PRO A 118 -1.07 3.42 9.09
N PRO A 119 -1.80 3.29 10.21
CA PRO A 119 -3.22 3.55 10.24
C PRO A 119 -3.48 4.87 9.52
N ALA A 120 -4.34 4.82 8.49
CA ALA A 120 -4.69 6.00 7.73
C ALA A 120 -5.07 7.11 8.72
N PRO A 121 -4.65 8.36 8.48
CA PRO A 121 -5.09 9.48 9.32
C PRO A 121 -6.61 9.39 9.49
N PRO A 122 -7.13 9.55 10.72
CA PRO A 122 -8.56 9.51 10.95
C PRO A 122 -9.24 10.46 9.97
N ALA A 123 -10.22 9.94 9.23
CA ALA A 123 -10.97 10.72 8.26
C ALA A 123 -11.48 12.01 8.95
N PRO A 124 -11.43 13.17 8.28
CA PRO A 124 -11.99 14.39 8.85
C PRO A 124 -13.45 14.13 9.20
N THR A 125 -13.83 14.45 10.44
CA THR A 125 -15.21 14.34 10.91
C THR A 125 -16.12 15.14 9.98
N PRO A 126 -17.26 14.58 9.54
CA PRO A 126 -18.20 15.33 8.72
C PRO A 126 -18.59 16.63 9.45
N PRO A 127 -18.72 17.76 8.72
CA PRO A 127 -19.13 19.02 9.33
C PRO A 127 -20.49 18.84 10.03
N PRO A 128 -20.71 19.52 11.17
CA PRO A 128 -21.96 19.44 11.88
C PRO A 128 -23.13 19.85 10.96
N PRO A 129 -24.30 19.19 11.08
CA PRO A 129 -25.47 19.56 10.30
C PRO A 129 -25.84 21.02 10.57
N PRO A 130 -26.34 21.75 9.55
CA PRO A 130 -26.78 23.14 9.72
C PRO A 130 -27.86 23.22 10.81
N PRO A 131 -27.91 24.32 11.58
CA PRO A 131 -28.95 24.53 12.59
C PRO A 131 -30.33 24.47 11.93
N ALA A 132 -31.27 23.76 12.57
CA ALA A 132 -32.65 23.73 12.12
C ALA A 132 -33.24 25.15 12.20
N PRO A 133 -34.14 25.52 11.25
CA PRO A 133 -34.81 26.81 11.29
C PRO A 133 -35.60 26.94 12.59
N SER A 134 -35.50 28.10 13.21
CA SER A 134 -36.18 28.41 14.46
C SER A 134 -37.63 28.83 14.21
N CYS A 135 -38.52 28.73 15.22
CA CYS A 135 -39.91 29.19 15.08
C CYS A 135 -40.02 30.68 14.74
N ALA A 136 -38.95 31.47 14.95
CA ALA A 136 -38.93 32.89 14.61
C ALA A 136 -38.78 33.13 13.10
N GLU A 137 -38.39 32.10 12.35
CA GLU A 137 -38.17 32.13 10.90
C GLU A 137 -39.29 31.42 10.12
N LEU A 138 -40.25 30.80 10.83
CA LEU A 138 -41.41 30.13 10.25
C LEU A 138 -42.70 30.91 10.55
N ASP A 139 -43.61 30.87 9.60
CA ASP A 139 -44.99 31.35 9.66
C ASP A 139 -45.83 30.25 8.99
N SER A 140 -46.40 29.37 9.80
CA SER A 140 -46.99 28.10 9.35
C SER A 140 -48.35 28.26 8.68
N ASP A 141 -49.12 29.31 8.99
CA ASP A 141 -50.44 29.57 8.41
C ASP A 141 -50.49 30.83 7.52
N GLY A 142 -49.41 31.60 7.46
CA GLY A 142 -49.17 32.64 6.45
C GLY A 142 -49.88 33.96 6.77
N ASP A 143 -50.15 34.23 8.04
CA ASP A 143 -50.87 35.42 8.48
C ASP A 143 -49.98 36.62 8.79
N GLY A 144 -48.66 36.43 8.69
CA GLY A 144 -47.65 37.45 8.88
C GLY A 144 -47.10 37.53 10.30
N VAL A 145 -47.50 36.64 11.22
CA VAL A 145 -46.92 36.48 12.56
C VAL A 145 -46.09 35.20 12.59
N ASN A 146 -44.89 35.24 13.19
CA ASN A 146 -44.06 34.05 13.28
C ASN A 146 -44.62 33.02 14.27
N ASP A 147 -44.29 31.74 14.10
CA ASP A 147 -44.80 30.63 14.92
C ASP A 147 -44.46 30.77 16.43
N CYS A 148 -43.45 31.59 16.80
CA CYS A 148 -43.14 31.83 18.22
C CYS A 148 -44.08 32.88 18.87
N ASP A 149 -44.53 33.86 18.07
CA ASP A 149 -45.33 35.01 18.51
C ASP A 149 -46.83 34.82 18.21
N ASP A 150 -47.18 33.83 17.40
CA ASP A 150 -48.55 33.46 17.07
C ASP A 150 -49.22 32.65 18.21
N LYS A 151 -50.28 33.23 18.78
CA LYS A 151 -51.09 32.61 19.83
C LYS A 151 -52.31 31.87 19.30
N CYS A 152 -52.67 32.07 18.04
CA CYS A 152 -53.87 31.56 17.39
C CYS A 152 -53.52 30.82 16.09
N PRO A 153 -52.83 29.67 16.17
CA PRO A 153 -52.41 28.92 14.99
C PRO A 153 -53.59 28.43 14.16
N ASN A 154 -53.45 28.47 12.84
CA ASN A 154 -54.48 28.22 11.82
C ASN A 154 -55.48 29.37 11.67
N SER A 155 -54.99 30.60 11.66
CA SER A 155 -55.82 31.76 11.35
C SER A 155 -56.39 31.67 9.93
N GLN A 156 -57.59 32.24 9.72
CA GLN A 156 -58.28 32.08 8.44
C GLN A 156 -57.69 33.02 7.38
N PRO A 157 -57.32 32.53 6.18
CA PRO A 157 -56.77 33.39 5.12
C PRO A 157 -57.68 34.57 4.79
N GLY A 158 -57.15 35.79 4.88
CA GLY A 158 -57.86 37.03 4.59
C GLY A 158 -58.59 37.67 5.77
N GLN A 159 -58.48 37.11 6.98
CA GLN A 159 -58.94 37.74 8.21
C GLN A 159 -57.98 38.85 8.66
N THR A 160 -58.49 39.87 9.34
CA THR A 160 -57.64 40.90 9.96
C THR A 160 -57.06 40.33 11.27
N ILE A 161 -55.76 40.04 11.24
CA ILE A 161 -55.01 39.45 12.34
C ILE A 161 -54.24 40.54 13.10
N GLY A 162 -54.22 40.42 14.43
CA GLY A 162 -53.48 41.28 15.33
C GLY A 162 -52.00 40.91 15.42
N PRO A 163 -51.18 41.67 16.17
CA PRO A 163 -49.76 41.38 16.37
C PRO A 163 -49.48 40.09 17.17
N ASP A 164 -50.52 39.44 17.67
CA ASP A 164 -50.49 38.19 18.42
C ASP A 164 -51.00 36.97 17.62
N GLY A 165 -51.21 37.12 16.30
CA GLY A 165 -51.73 36.04 15.43
C GLY A 165 -53.24 35.82 15.57
N CYS A 166 -53.90 36.55 16.48
CA CYS A 166 -55.31 36.36 16.77
C CYS A 166 -56.23 37.33 16.00
N PRO A 167 -57.46 36.90 15.64
CA PRO A 167 -58.41 37.78 14.96
C PRO A 167 -58.87 38.99 15.76
N VAL A 168 -58.87 40.16 15.11
CA VAL A 168 -59.40 41.40 15.71
C VAL A 168 -60.80 41.68 15.18
N PRO A 169 -61.80 41.95 16.05
CA PRO A 169 -63.14 42.32 15.61
C PRO A 169 -63.11 43.69 14.93
N VAL A 170 -63.26 43.71 13.60
CA VAL A 170 -63.39 44.94 12.83
C VAL A 170 -64.87 45.36 12.84
N SER A 171 -65.21 46.34 13.67
CA SER A 171 -66.49 47.04 13.57
C SER A 171 -66.42 48.04 12.42
N ILE A 172 -67.10 47.74 11.31
CA ILE A 172 -67.22 48.67 10.18
C ILE A 172 -68.30 49.69 10.55
N ASP A 173 -67.89 50.82 11.13
CA ASP A 173 -68.77 51.96 11.41
C ASP A 173 -68.98 52.75 10.11
N LEU A 174 -70.07 52.45 9.40
CA LEU A 174 -70.47 53.14 8.18
C LEU A 174 -71.03 54.53 8.55
N LYS A 175 -70.16 55.50 8.84
CA LYS A 175 -70.58 56.89 9.09
C LYS A 175 -71.05 57.55 7.80
N GLY A 176 -72.30 58.03 7.78
CA GLY A 176 -72.87 58.79 6.67
C GLY A 176 -73.73 57.99 5.69
N VAL A 177 -74.12 56.76 6.03
CA VAL A 177 -75.08 55.97 5.24
C VAL A 177 -76.51 56.24 5.71
N ASN A 178 -77.29 56.96 4.91
CA ASN A 178 -78.72 57.18 5.15
C ASN A 178 -79.52 56.20 4.30
N PHE A 179 -80.07 55.17 4.95
CA PHE A 179 -81.08 54.31 4.32
C PHE A 179 -82.41 55.07 4.26
N ASP A 180 -83.08 55.04 3.11
CA ASP A 180 -84.50 55.39 3.03
C ASP A 180 -85.30 54.45 3.94
N PHE A 181 -86.37 54.94 4.56
CA PHE A 181 -87.23 54.13 5.43
C PHE A 181 -87.69 52.85 4.70
N ASP A 182 -87.36 51.70 5.28
CA ASP A 182 -87.67 50.35 4.80
C ASP A 182 -87.03 49.96 3.44
N LYS A 183 -85.87 50.54 3.09
CA LYS A 183 -85.11 50.15 1.89
C LYS A 183 -83.67 49.76 2.19
N SER A 184 -83.22 48.69 1.53
CA SER A 184 -81.84 48.18 1.59
C SER A 184 -80.87 48.85 0.59
N LYS A 185 -81.29 49.95 -0.07
CA LYS A 185 -80.47 50.67 -1.05
C LYS A 185 -80.04 52.04 -0.50
N LEU A 186 -78.75 52.30 -0.61
CA LEU A 186 -78.06 53.55 -0.29
C LEU A 186 -78.34 54.62 -1.35
N ARG A 187 -78.42 55.89 -0.94
CA ARG A 187 -78.62 57.05 -1.83
C ARG A 187 -77.46 58.03 -1.73
#